data_AF-A0A0Q7KYU1-F1
#
_entry.id   AF-A0A0Q7KYU1-F1
#
_cell.length_a   1.000
_cell.length_b   1.000
_cell.length_c   1.000
_cell.angle_alpha   90.00
_cell.angle_beta   90.00
_cell.angle_gamma   90.00
#
_symmetry.space_group_name_H-M   'P 1'
#
loop_
_entity.id
_entity.type
_entity.pdbx_description
1 polymer ?
#
loop_
_entity_poly.entity_id
_entity_poly.type
_entity_poly.pdbx_seq_one_letter_code
_entity_poly.pdbx_strand_id
1 'polypeptide(L)' 'MSFEQIRLRFGRSFHRGDRVVCEGRLGTITGTTYPHVRVRFDGRQISVPCDPCEVHVGAAPKIAPSAPEPQNS' A
#
# COMPACT_ATOMS: atom_id res chain seq x y z
N MET A 1 -14.39 11.16 6.02
CA MET A 1 -13.65 10.19 6.86
C MET A 1 -12.17 10.59 6.88
N SER A 2 -11.54 10.72 8.04
CA SER A 2 -10.11 11.07 8.17
C SER A 2 -9.21 9.81 8.17
N PHE A 3 -7.89 9.99 8.04
CA PHE A 3 -6.93 8.89 8.24
C PHE A 3 -7.01 8.29 9.65
N GLU A 4 -7.32 9.09 10.66
CA GLU A 4 -7.53 8.61 12.03
C GLU A 4 -8.72 7.63 12.11
N GLN A 5 -9.81 7.94 11.41
CA GLN A 5 -10.96 7.05 11.35
C GLN A 5 -10.65 5.75 10.58
N ILE A 6 -9.81 5.81 9.54
CA ILE A 6 -9.30 4.61 8.86
C ILE A 6 -8.47 3.77 9.84
N ARG A 7 -7.58 4.40 10.62
CA ARG A 7 -6.77 3.71 11.65
C ARG A 7 -7.63 3.03 12.69
N LEU A 8 -8.62 3.73 13.23
CA LEU A 8 -9.51 3.18 14.26
C LEU A 8 -10.34 2.00 13.75
N ARG A 9 -10.74 2.01 12.47
CA ARG A 9 -11.60 0.98 11.89
C ARG A 9 -10.84 -0.23 11.33
N PHE A 10 -9.72 0.01 10.66
CA PHE A 10 -8.98 -1.00 9.92
C PHE A 10 -7.62 -1.36 10.55
N GLY A 11 -7.22 -0.67 11.62
CA GLY A 11 -5.91 -0.87 12.27
C GLY A 11 -4.72 -0.43 11.41
N ARG A 12 -4.96 0.31 10.32
CA ARG A 12 -3.93 0.75 9.36
C ARG A 12 -3.72 2.25 9.45
N SER A 13 -2.46 2.66 9.56
CA SER A 13 -2.08 4.08 9.59
C SER A 13 -1.55 4.51 8.22
N PHE A 14 -2.12 5.57 7.67
CA PHE A 14 -1.70 6.17 6.40
C PHE A 14 -1.58 7.68 6.55
N HIS A 15 -0.69 8.26 5.76
CA HIS A 15 -0.51 9.69 5.61
C HIS A 15 -0.51 10.06 4.13
N ARG A 16 -0.97 11.28 3.84
CA ARG A 16 -0.85 11.83 2.50
C ARG A 16 0.63 11.96 2.13
N GLY A 17 1.00 11.41 0.98
CA GLY A 17 2.39 11.34 0.53
C GLY A 17 3.05 9.98 0.75
N ASP A 18 2.46 9.09 1.56
CA ASP A 18 3.00 7.75 1.77
C ASP A 18 3.12 6.99 0.44
N ARG A 19 4.24 6.30 0.26
CA ARG A 19 4.46 5.35 -0.83
C ARG A 19 3.87 4.00 -0.44
N VAL A 20 3.03 3.47 -1.32
CA VAL A 20 2.25 2.27 -1.04
C VAL A 20 2.26 1.30 -2.22
N VAL A 21 2.02 0.03 -1.91
CA VAL A 21 1.65 -0.99 -2.89
C VAL A 21 0.21 -1.41 -2.64
N CYS A 22 -0.60 -1.41 -3.70
CA CYS A 22 -1.96 -1.94 -3.70
C CYS A 22 -2.09 -2.91 -4.86
N GLU A 23 -2.44 -4.17 -4.58
CA GLU A 23 -2.57 -5.23 -5.61
C GLU A 23 -1.33 -5.33 -6.53
N GLY A 24 -0.13 -5.24 -5.96
CA GLY A 24 1.14 -5.30 -6.70
C GLY A 24 1.51 -4.03 -7.48
N ARG A 25 0.70 -2.97 -7.40
CA ARG A 25 0.93 -1.71 -8.10
C ARG A 25 1.41 -0.63 -7.14
N LEU A 26 2.49 0.07 -7.52
CA LEU A 26 3.06 1.17 -6.75
C LEU A 26 2.26 2.46 -6.94
N GLY A 27 2.09 3.20 -5.84
CA GLY A 27 1.45 4.50 -5.87
C GLY A 27 1.73 5.34 -4.63
N THR A 28 1.02 6.46 -4.56
CA THR A 28 1.12 7.41 -3.45
C THR A 28 -0.26 7.71 -2.88
N ILE A 29 -0.38 7.73 -1.55
CA ILE A 29 -1.61 8.14 -0.87
C ILE A 29 -1.86 9.63 -1.12
N THR A 30 -3.00 9.95 -1.72
CA THR A 30 -3.43 11.34 -1.96
C THR A 30 -4.47 11.81 -0.96
N GLY A 31 -5.16 10.91 -0.27
CA GLY A 31 -6.18 11.26 0.72
C GLY A 31 -7.04 10.06 1.12
N THR A 32 -8.25 10.35 1.60
CA THR A 32 -9.25 9.38 2.02
C THR A 32 -10.59 9.67 1.35
N THR A 33 -11.42 8.65 1.17
CA THR A 33 -12.83 8.76 0.78
C THR A 33 -13.56 7.64 1.50
N TYR A 34 -14.59 7.90 2.32
CA TYR A 34 -15.24 6.82 3.09
C TYR A 34 -15.70 5.67 2.18
N PRO A 35 -15.40 4.38 2.45
CA PRO A 35 -14.54 3.80 3.50
C PRO A 35 -13.07 3.53 3.09
N HIS A 36 -12.63 4.02 1.94
CA HIS A 36 -11.36 3.77 1.26
C HIS A 36 -10.27 4.83 1.52
N VAL A 37 -9.03 4.48 1.15
CA VAL A 37 -7.94 5.44 0.92
C VAL A 37 -7.84 5.77 -0.56
N ARG A 38 -7.42 6.98 -0.92
CA ARG A 38 -7.18 7.35 -2.32
C ARG A 38 -5.70 7.18 -2.65
N VAL A 39 -5.41 6.39 -3.68
CA VAL A 39 -4.06 6.12 -4.18
C VAL A 39 -3.95 6.65 -5.60
N ARG A 40 -2.95 7.50 -5.86
CA ARG A 40 -2.51 7.82 -7.22
C ARG A 40 -1.39 6.85 -7.60
N PHE A 41 -1.72 5.90 -8.47
CA PHE A 41 -0.75 4.95 -9.00
C PHE A 41 0.27 5.65 -9.90
N ASP A 42 1.48 5.12 -9.94
CA ASP A 42 2.54 5.63 -10.81
C ASP A 42 2.11 5.57 -12.28
N GLY A 43 2.42 6.63 -13.03
CA GLY A 43 1.99 6.79 -14.42
C GLY A 43 0.50 7.13 -14.61
N ARG A 44 -0.29 7.28 -13.53
CA ARG A 44 -1.69 7.71 -13.61
C ARG A 44 -1.87 9.15 -13.14
N GLN A 45 -2.71 9.90 -13.84
CA GLN A 45 -3.07 11.29 -13.47
C GLN A 45 -4.09 11.34 -12.33
N ILE A 46 -4.98 10.34 -12.24
CA ILE A 46 -6.06 10.29 -11.27
C ILE A 46 -5.73 9.38 -10.08
N SER A 47 -6.28 9.71 -8.91
CA SER A 47 -6.28 8.82 -7.75
C SER A 47 -7.56 8.00 -7.68
N VAL A 48 -7.42 6.71 -7.37
CA VAL A 48 -8.51 5.76 -7.25
C VAL A 48 -8.71 5.34 -5.79
N PRO A 49 -9.94 4.99 -5.37
CA PRO A 49 -10.17 4.42 -4.05
C PRO A 49 -9.61 2.99 -3.98
N CYS A 50 -8.93 2.67 -2.89
CA CYS A 50 -8.38 1.35 -2.58
C CYS A 50 -8.83 0.91 -1.18
N ASP A 51 -9.04 -0.40 -0.99
CA ASP A 51 -9.38 -0.94 0.32
C ASP A 51 -8.18 -0.77 1.28
N PRO A 52 -8.38 -0.19 2.48
CA PRO A 52 -7.32 0.00 3.46
C PRO A 52 -6.56 -1.29 3.83
N CYS A 53 -7.20 -2.46 3.73
CA CYS A 53 -6.59 -3.75 4.06
C CYS A 53 -5.63 -4.25 2.97
N GLU A 54 -5.87 -3.87 1.71
CA GLU A 54 -5.07 -4.26 0.54
C GLU A 54 -3.86 -3.34 0.32
N VAL A 55 -3.88 -2.16 0.93
CA VAL A 55 -2.84 -1.14 0.80
C VAL A 55 -1.75 -1.34 1.85
N HIS A 56 -0.51 -1.51 1.38
CA HIS A 56 0.67 -1.72 2.22
C HIS A 56 1.60 -0.52 2.10
N VAL A 57 2.00 0.06 3.24
CA VAL A 57 2.98 1.16 3.29
C VAL A 57 4.39 0.59 3.12
N GLY A 58 5.17 1.18 2.21
CA GLY A 58 6.52 0.75 1.88
C GLY A 58 6.64 0.08 0.52
N ALA A 59 7.89 -0.10 0.06
CA ALA A 59 8.18 -0.91 -1.12
C ALA A 59 7.61 -2.32 -0.91
N ALA A 60 7.12 -2.94 -2.00
CA ALA A 60 6.62 -4.32 -2.00
C ALA A 60 7.46 -5.19 -1.07
N PRO A 61 6.86 -6.13 -0.31
CA PRO A 61 7.66 -7.08 0.46
C PRO A 61 8.71 -7.61 -0.50
N LYS A 62 9.99 -7.35 -0.20
CA LYS A 62 11.09 -8.06 -0.84
C LYS A 62 10.77 -9.51 -0.54
N ILE A 63 10.18 -10.20 -1.50
CA ILE A 63 10.36 -11.63 -1.63
C ILE A 63 11.87 -11.72 -1.79
N ALA A 64 12.58 -11.93 -0.69
CA ALA A 64 13.99 -12.21 -0.74
C ALA A 64 14.12 -13.39 -1.71
N PRO A 65 15.00 -13.35 -2.72
CA PRO A 65 15.28 -14.56 -3.47
C PRO A 65 15.74 -15.58 -2.44
N SER A 66 14.99 -16.67 -2.29
CA SER A 66 15.38 -17.81 -1.48
C SER A 66 16.83 -18.14 -1.83
N ALA A 67 17.70 -18.14 -0.83
CA ALA A 67 19.09 -18.51 -0.98
C ALA A 67 19.18 -19.85 -1.73
N PRO A 68 20.13 -20.02 -2.67
CA PRO A 68 20.31 -21.31 -3.32
C PRO A 68 20.68 -22.36 -2.27
N GLU A 69 19.96 -23.47 -2.27
CA GLU A 69 20.26 -24.64 -1.44
C GLU A 69 21.73 -25.07 -1.65
N PRO A 70 22.47 -25.43 -0.59
CA PRO A 70 23.79 -26.00 -0.76
C PRO A 70 23.65 -27.39 -1.39
N GLN A 71 24.10 -27.54 -2.64
CA GLN A 71 24.33 -28.87 -3.24
C GLN A 71 25.43 -29.56 -2.42
N ASN A 72 25.02 -30.54 -1.62
CA ASN A 72 25.93 -31.46 -0.94
C ASN A 72 26.55 -32.39 -1.99
N SER A 73 27.88 -32.41 -2.07
CA SER A 73 28.67 -33.32 -2.91
C SER A 73 28.93 -34.65 -2.22
#